data_AF-A0A1Z9AGC5-F1
#
_entry.id   AF-A0A1Z9AGC5-F1
#
_cell.length_a   1.000
_cell.length_b   1.000
_cell.length_c   1.000
_cell.angle_alpha   90.00
_cell.angle_beta   90.00
_cell.angle_gamma   90.00
#
_symmetry.space_group_name_H-M   'P 1'
#
loop_
_entity.id
_entity.type
_entity.pdbx_description
1 polymer ?
#
loop_
_entity_poly.entity_id
_entity_poly.type
_entity_poly.pdbx_seq_one_letter_code
_entity_poly.pdbx_strand_id
1 'polypeptide(L)'
;MVYPTLSCHHRDADIRLTYDSTGRAELWINGLLRDSGQTTTNLRLDSVVQTDYEFHEQVSARIQIEASAATLTLYMGHEAIASQTIILEHSA
;
A
#
# COMPACT_ATOMS: atom_id res chain seq x y z
N MET A 1 -1.26 7.10 -17.71
CA MET A 1 -0.97 5.78 -17.12
C MET A 1 -1.95 5.56 -15.97
N VAL A 2 -2.58 4.40 -15.91
CA VAL A 2 -3.49 4.05 -14.81
C VAL A 2 -2.64 3.40 -13.72
N TYR A 3 -2.56 4.03 -12.56
CA TYR A 3 -1.86 3.48 -11.40
C TYR A 3 -2.84 2.62 -10.61
N PRO A 4 -2.63 1.30 -10.51
CA PRO A 4 -3.41 0.50 -9.59
C PRO A 4 -3.27 1.09 -8.19
N THR A 5 -4.42 1.44 -7.62
CA THR A 5 -4.54 2.15 -6.37
C THR A 5 -5.43 1.33 -5.46
N LEU A 6 -4.88 0.92 -4.32
CA LEU A 6 -5.63 0.30 -3.24
C LEU A 6 -5.89 1.36 -2.19
N SER A 7 -7.17 1.68 -1.94
CA SER A 7 -7.55 2.67 -0.93
C SER A 7 -8.60 2.09 0.01
N CYS A 8 -8.48 2.41 1.29
CA CYS A 8 -9.47 2.09 2.32
C CYS A 8 -9.55 3.21 3.34
N HIS A 9 -10.75 3.43 3.86
CA HIS A 9 -10.97 4.26 5.04
C HIS A 9 -11.10 3.34 6.25
N HIS A 10 -10.29 3.56 7.29
CA HIS A 10 -10.32 2.74 8.50
C HIS A 10 -9.96 3.61 9.72
N ARG A 11 -10.83 3.62 10.75
CA ARG A 11 -10.65 4.39 12.00
C ARG A 11 -10.23 5.84 11.77
N ASP A 12 -11.02 6.58 10.99
CA ASP A 12 -10.79 7.98 10.62
C ASP A 12 -9.49 8.27 9.83
N ALA A 13 -8.80 7.22 9.35
CA ALA A 13 -7.66 7.35 8.47
C ALA A 13 -8.01 6.95 7.02
N ASP A 14 -7.72 7.84 6.08
CA ASP A 14 -7.72 7.56 4.65
C ASP A 14 -6.35 7.01 4.24
N ILE A 15 -6.29 5.70 3.99
CA ILE A 15 -5.06 5.00 3.65
C ILE A 15 -5.10 4.63 2.18
N ARG A 16 -4.03 4.94 1.47
CA ARG A 16 -3.89 4.66 0.04
C ARG A 16 -2.50 4.14 -0.27
N LEU A 17 -2.45 3.02 -0.97
CA LEU A 17 -1.27 2.47 -1.61
C LEU A 17 -1.40 2.65 -3.11
N THR A 18 -0.42 3.32 -3.71
CA THR A 18 -0.25 3.34 -5.18
C THR A 18 0.90 2.42 -5.56
N TYR A 19 0.76 1.74 -6.69
CA TYR A 19 1.82 0.94 -7.28
C TYR A 19 1.82 1.15 -8.79
N ASP A 20 2.99 1.28 -9.42
CA ASP A 20 3.09 1.54 -10.86
C ASP A 20 3.86 0.45 -11.63
N SER A 21 3.79 0.53 -12.95
CA SER A 21 4.45 -0.43 -13.85
C SER A 21 5.98 -0.39 -13.80
N THR A 22 6.57 0.64 -13.19
CA THR A 22 8.02 0.76 -12.98
C THR A 22 8.47 0.14 -11.65
N GLY A 23 7.52 -0.37 -10.86
CA GLY A 23 7.77 -0.93 -9.54
C GLY A 23 7.74 0.10 -8.41
N ARG A 24 7.41 1.36 -8.70
CA ARG A 24 7.34 2.41 -7.67
C ARG A 24 6.06 2.22 -6.87
N ALA A 25 6.19 2.29 -5.55
CA ALA A 25 5.08 2.22 -4.61
C ALA A 25 5.12 3.40 -3.64
N GLU A 26 3.95 3.89 -3.26
CA GLU A 26 3.81 4.99 -2.31
C GLU A 26 2.68 4.72 -1.32
N LEU A 27 2.98 4.92 -0.03
CA LEU A 27 2.01 4.87 1.05
C LEU A 27 1.59 6.28 1.42
N TRP A 28 0.31 6.56 1.23
CA TRP A 28 -0.34 7.82 1.55
C TRP A 28 -1.31 7.61 2.71
N ILE A 29 -1.25 8.47 3.72
CA ILE A 29 -2.19 8.47 4.86
C ILE A 29 -2.70 9.90 5.06
N ASN A 30 -4.01 10.08 5.02
CA ASN A 30 -4.70 11.37 5.13
C ASN A 30 -4.16 12.41 4.12
N GLY A 31 -3.90 11.96 2.90
CA GLY A 31 -3.36 12.79 1.81
C GLY A 31 -1.87 13.12 1.92
N LEU A 32 -1.16 12.63 2.93
CA LEU A 32 0.28 12.83 3.10
C LEU A 32 1.05 11.60 2.65
N LEU A 33 2.08 11.79 1.83
CA LEU A 33 3.05 10.74 1.52
C LEU A 33 3.83 10.42 2.79
N ARG A 34 3.72 9.18 3.26
CA ARG A 34 4.36 8.72 4.50
C ARG A 34 5.61 7.92 4.25
N ASP A 35 5.58 7.10 3.20
CA ASP A 35 6.70 6.25 2.82
C ASP A 35 6.60 5.92 1.32
N SER A 36 7.74 5.61 0.71
CA SER A 36 7.81 5.27 -0.72
C SER A 36 9.02 4.39 -1.00
N GLY A 37 8.90 3.55 -2.02
CA GLY A 37 9.99 2.70 -2.45
C GLY A 37 9.81 2.21 -3.86
N GLN A 38 10.75 1.39 -4.31
CA GLN A 38 10.69 0.76 -5.62
C GLN A 38 11.09 -0.71 -5.50
N THR A 39 10.31 -1.61 -6.10
CA THR A 39 10.61 -3.04 -6.13
C THR A 39 10.08 -3.69 -7.39
N THR A 40 10.69 -4.80 -7.77
CA THR A 40 10.17 -5.75 -8.77
C THR A 40 9.89 -7.13 -8.16
N THR A 41 10.05 -7.29 -6.84
CA THR A 41 9.80 -8.55 -6.14
C THR A 41 8.91 -8.35 -4.92
N ASN A 42 9.47 -7.86 -3.81
CA ASN A 42 8.74 -7.58 -2.58
C ASN A 42 9.08 -6.19 -2.06
N LEU A 43 8.10 -5.50 -1.49
CA LEU A 43 8.29 -4.23 -0.79
C LEU A 43 7.32 -4.14 0.37
N ARG A 44 7.82 -3.59 1.46
CA ARG A 44 7.03 -3.20 2.61
C ARG A 44 7.28 -1.72 2.83
N LEU A 45 6.20 -0.95 2.92
CA LEU A 45 6.21 0.44 3.33
C LEU A 45 5.52 0.53 4.68
N ASP A 46 6.02 1.39 5.55
CA ASP A 46 5.57 1.45 6.94
C ASP A 46 5.37 2.90 7.37
N SER A 47 4.32 3.14 8.16
CA SER A 47 4.12 4.40 8.84
C SER A 47 3.42 4.17 10.17
N VAL A 48 3.48 5.18 11.03
CA VAL A 48 2.69 5.25 12.25
C VAL A 48 1.74 6.41 12.10
N VAL A 49 0.45 6.15 12.32
CA VAL A 49 -0.58 7.18 12.37
C VAL A 49 -1.17 7.22 13.77
N GLN A 50 -1.40 8.41 14.28
CA GLN A 50 -2.16 8.57 15.51
C GLN A 50 -3.64 8.40 15.16
N THR A 51 -4.26 7.35 15.71
CA THR A 51 -5.70 7.14 15.71
C THR A 51 -6.20 7.44 17.13
N ASP A 52 -7.29 8.21 17.25
CA ASP A 52 -7.83 8.64 18.54
C ASP A 52 -6.85 9.40 19.47
N TYR A 53 -7.24 9.58 20.74
CA TYR A 53 -6.58 10.48 21.70
C TYR A 53 -5.22 9.94 22.21
N GLU A 54 -4.95 8.63 22.15
CA GLU A 54 -3.70 8.03 22.66
C GLU A 54 -3.16 6.83 21.84
N PHE A 55 -3.83 6.37 20.78
CA PHE A 55 -3.40 5.18 20.05
C PHE A 55 -2.52 5.56 18.84
N HIS A 56 -1.36 4.91 18.76
CA HIS A 56 -0.50 4.95 17.59
C HIS A 56 -0.65 3.61 16.89
N GLU A 57 -1.25 3.60 15.70
CA GLU A 57 -1.40 2.39 14.92
C GLU A 57 -0.34 2.34 13.82
N GLN A 58 0.34 1.21 13.77
CA GLN A 58 1.25 0.89 12.68
C GLN A 58 0.40 0.64 11.44
N VAL A 59 0.67 1.36 10.37
CA VAL A 59 0.12 1.08 9.04
C VAL A 59 1.24 0.53 8.18
N SER A 60 0.98 -0.61 7.54
CA SER A 60 1.94 -1.24 6.65
C SER A 60 1.30 -1.53 5.30
N ALA A 61 2.01 -1.21 4.23
CA ALA A 61 1.64 -1.59 2.88
C ALA A 61 2.62 -2.66 2.39
N ARG A 62 2.10 -3.79 1.94
CA ARG A 62 2.89 -4.90 1.38
C ARG A 62 2.56 -5.06 -0.09
N ILE A 63 3.61 -5.08 -0.91
CA ILE A 63 3.56 -5.40 -2.32
C ILE A 63 4.34 -6.71 -2.50
N GLN A 64 3.69 -7.71 -3.06
CA GLN A 64 4.30 -9.00 -3.38
C GLN A 64 4.05 -9.32 -4.85
N ILE A 65 5.12 -9.48 -5.61
CA ILE A 65 5.08 -9.70 -7.05
C ILE A 65 5.44 -11.17 -7.31
N GLU A 66 4.52 -11.87 -7.96
CA GLU A 66 4.67 -13.27 -8.32
C GLU A 66 4.35 -13.44 -9.80
N ALA A 67 5.34 -13.89 -10.57
CA ALA A 67 5.26 -14.07 -12.02
C ALA A 67 4.76 -12.80 -12.74
N SER A 68 3.46 -12.73 -13.04
CA SER A 68 2.82 -11.64 -13.78
C SER A 68 1.70 -10.99 -12.97
N ALA A 69 1.72 -11.11 -11.65
CA ALA A 69 0.74 -10.48 -10.77
C ALA A 69 1.44 -9.77 -9.61
N ALA A 70 0.87 -8.65 -9.18
CA ALA A 70 1.21 -8.01 -7.92
C ALA A 70 0.02 -8.11 -6.97
N THR A 71 0.29 -8.55 -5.75
CA THR A 71 -0.67 -8.51 -4.65
C THR A 71 -0.30 -7.35 -3.73
N LEU A 72 -1.26 -6.43 -3.59
CA LEU A 72 -1.19 -5.24 -2.76
C LEU A 72 -2.04 -5.51 -1.51
N THR A 73 -1.47 -5.31 -0.32
CA THR A 73 -2.19 -5.48 0.94
C THR A 73 -1.87 -4.34 1.89
N LEU A 74 -2.91 -3.74 2.46
CA LEU A 74 -2.82 -2.76 3.54
C LEU A 74 -3.10 -3.44 4.87
N TYR A 75 -2.28 -3.14 5.86
CA TYR A 75 -2.40 -3.61 7.23
C TYR A 75 -2.50 -2.44 8.20
N MET A 76 -3.27 -2.63 9.26
CA MET A 76 -3.23 -1.82 10.47
C MET A 76 -2.92 -2.74 11.65
N GLY A 77 -1.75 -2.54 12.27
CA GLY A 77 -1.16 -3.50 13.20
C GLY A 77 -0.93 -4.85 12.52
N HIS A 78 -1.70 -5.86 12.93
CA HIS A 78 -1.65 -7.22 12.37
C HIS A 78 -2.86 -7.57 11.50
N GLU A 79 -3.84 -6.66 11.40
CA GLU A 79 -5.07 -6.89 10.65
C GLU A 79 -4.92 -6.41 9.20
N ALA A 80 -5.27 -7.26 8.24
CA ALA A 80 -5.37 -6.86 6.84
C ALA A 80 -6.69 -6.09 6.64
N ILE A 81 -6.59 -4.80 6.32
CA ILE A 81 -7.75 -3.92 6.17
C ILE A 81 -8.19 -3.77 4.71
N ALA A 82 -7.30 -4.07 3.76
CA ALA A 82 -7.62 -4.13 2.34
C ALA A 82 -6.61 -5.00 1.59
N SER A 83 -7.04 -5.69 0.53
CA SER A 83 -6.16 -6.44 -0.35
C SER A 83 -6.70 -6.46 -1.79
N GLN A 84 -5.79 -6.43 -2.74
CA GLN A 84 -6.09 -6.50 -4.16
C GLN A 84 -4.95 -7.17 -4.93
N THR A 85 -5.29 -8.05 -5.86
CA THR A 85 -4.35 -8.59 -6.83
C THR A 85 -4.58 -7.95 -8.19
N ILE A 86 -3.50 -7.53 -8.83
CA ILE A 86 -3.48 -6.92 -10.16
C ILE A 86 -2.58 -7.74 -11.08
N ILE A 87 -2.95 -7.83 -12.36
CA ILE A 87 -2.12 -8.44 -13.38
C ILE A 87 -1.15 -7.39 -13.91
N LEU A 88 0.14 -7.71 -13.88
CA LEU A 88 1.20 -6.92 -14.48
C LEU A 88 1.31 -7.33 -15.94
N GLU A 89 0.66 -6.60 -16.83
CA GLU A 89 0.84 -6.83 -18.27
C GLU A 89 2.25 -6.38 -18.66
N HIS A 90 3.08 -7.33 -19.08
CA HIS A 90 4.29 -7.03 -19.81
C HIS A 90 3.88 -6.54 -21.20
N SER A 91 3.97 -5.23 -21.42
CA SER A 91 4.03 -4.70 -22.79
C SER A 91 5.22 -5.35 -23.48
N ALA A 92 4.94 -6.28 -24.39
CA ALA A 92 5.92 -6.93 -25.25
C ALA A 92 6.56 -5.96 -26.24
#